data_AF-A0A1G7KUL8-F1
#
_entry.id   AF-A0A1G7KUL8-F1
#
_cell.length_a   1.000
_cell.length_b   1.000
_cell.length_c   1.000
_cell.angle_alpha   90.00
_cell.angle_beta   90.00
_cell.angle_gamma   90.00
#
_symmetry.space_group_name_H-M   'P 1'
#
loop_
_entity.id
_entity.type
_entity.pdbx_description
1 polymer ?
#
loop_
_entity_poly.entity_id
_entity_poly.type
_entity_poly.pdbx_seq_one_letter_code
_entity_poly.pdbx_strand_id
1 'polypeptide(L)'
;MDDPFAPYEQADQEHRAAQRRARFAQAALNAALTDLMARPQGRLLLRWLLEECRCFSALNLEDAPPGADALRLGFTEGRRYVGARLLRLLRQTGPEHLPRLLNPQEDETYEPDPHEPDRS
;
A
#
# COMPACT_ATOMS: atom_id res chain seq x y z
N MET A 1 24.68 39.69 -19.20
CA MET A 1 23.32 39.66 -19.77
C MET A 1 22.76 38.33 -19.33
N ASP A 2 21.92 38.33 -18.30
CA ASP A 2 21.40 37.09 -17.72
C ASP A 2 20.39 36.45 -18.69
N ASP A 3 20.48 35.13 -18.87
CA ASP A 3 19.59 34.37 -19.73
C ASP A 3 18.16 34.36 -19.14
N PRO A 4 17.18 34.99 -19.81
CA PRO A 4 15.82 35.11 -19.30
C PRO A 4 15.08 33.77 -19.24
N PHE A 5 15.60 32.71 -19.88
CA PHE A 5 14.98 31.38 -19.91
C PHE A 5 15.51 30.42 -18.85
N ALA A 6 16.65 30.72 -18.22
CA ALA A 6 17.29 29.86 -17.22
C ALA A 6 16.36 29.39 -16.08
N PRO A 7 15.44 30.22 -15.52
CA PRO A 7 14.51 29.76 -14.48
C PRO A 7 13.48 28.74 -14.98
N TYR A 8 13.04 28.88 -16.23
CA TYR A 8 12.08 27.95 -16.83
C TYR A 8 12.74 26.61 -17.15
N GLU A 9 13.96 26.62 -17.65
CA GLU A 9 14.72 25.39 -17.90
C GLU A 9 15.01 24.62 -16.61
N GLN A 10 15.33 25.31 -15.51
CA GLN A 10 15.51 24.71 -14.20
C GLN A 10 14.22 24.06 -13.69
N ALA A 11 13.09 24.77 -13.75
CA ALA A 11 11.79 24.23 -13.34
C ALA A 11 11.38 23.00 -14.19
N ASP A 12 11.65 23.02 -15.50
CA ASP A 12 11.41 21.89 -16.39
C ASP A 12 12.28 20.68 -16.04
N GLN A 13 13.56 20.92 -15.74
CA GLN A 13 14.48 19.87 -15.32
C GLN A 13 14.06 19.23 -13.99
N GLU A 14 13.66 20.05 -13.02
CA GLU A 14 13.12 19.59 -11.74
C GLU A 14 11.83 18.79 -11.92
N HIS A 15 10.90 19.28 -12.75
CA HIS A 15 9.66 18.58 -13.04
C HIS A 15 9.91 17.23 -13.69
N ARG A 16 10.80 17.17 -14.70
CA ARG A 16 11.19 15.92 -15.35
C ARG A 16 11.89 14.97 -14.37
N ALA A 17 12.72 15.47 -13.47
CA ALA A 17 13.36 14.66 -12.43
C ALA A 17 12.34 14.08 -11.44
N ALA A 18 11.38 14.88 -10.99
CA ALA A 18 10.29 14.44 -10.11
C ALA A 18 9.43 13.37 -10.80
N GLN A 19 9.06 13.56 -12.07
CA GLN A 19 8.33 12.55 -12.85
C GLN A 19 9.11 11.25 -12.98
N ARG A 20 10.42 11.30 -13.27
CA ARG A 20 11.28 10.11 -13.35
C ARG A 20 11.31 9.36 -12.02
N ARG A 21 11.49 10.07 -10.90
CA ARG A 21 11.45 9.48 -9.55
C ARG A 21 10.11 8.82 -9.27
N ALA A 22 9.00 9.48 -9.60
CA ALA A 22 7.67 8.92 -9.41
C ALA A 22 7.44 7.64 -10.23
N ARG A 23 7.87 7.62 -11.50
CA ARG A 23 7.77 6.42 -12.36
C ARG A 23 8.63 5.27 -11.84
N PHE A 24 9.85 5.56 -11.41
CA PHE A 24 10.73 4.55 -10.80
C PHE A 24 10.12 3.97 -9.53
N ALA A 25 9.66 4.83 -8.61
CA ALA A 25 8.98 4.38 -7.39
C ALA A 25 7.75 3.54 -7.70
N GLN A 26 6.95 3.92 -8.69
CA GLN A 26 5.79 3.16 -9.13
C GLN A 26 6.18 1.77 -9.67
N ALA A 27 7.24 1.69 -10.49
CA ALA A 27 7.73 0.41 -11.01
C ALA A 27 8.25 -0.50 -9.88
N ALA A 28 8.99 0.05 -8.92
CA ALA A 28 9.49 -0.68 -7.76
C ALA A 28 8.36 -1.21 -6.88
N LEU A 29 7.33 -0.39 -6.63
CA LEU A 29 6.13 -0.81 -5.91
C LEU A 29 5.37 -1.93 -6.62
N ASN A 30 5.23 -1.83 -7.95
CA ASN A 30 4.58 -2.87 -8.74
C ASN A 30 5.35 -4.19 -8.63
N ALA A 31 6.67 -4.17 -8.77
CA ALA A 31 7.51 -5.36 -8.62
C ALA A 31 7.37 -6.00 -7.24
N ALA A 32 7.46 -5.20 -6.17
CA ALA A 32 7.29 -5.68 -4.80
C ALA A 32 5.90 -6.31 -4.57
N LEU A 33 4.84 -5.72 -5.12
CA LEU A 33 3.49 -6.28 -5.03
C LEU A 33 3.36 -7.59 -5.80
N THR A 34 3.97 -7.71 -6.99
CA THR A 34 4.01 -8.96 -7.73
C THR A 34 4.71 -10.06 -6.93
N ASP A 35 5.85 -9.75 -6.31
CA ASP A 35 6.59 -10.70 -5.48
C ASP A 35 5.80 -11.14 -4.24
N LEU A 36 5.11 -10.21 -3.58
CA LEU A 36 4.21 -10.52 -2.46
C LEU A 36 3.03 -11.39 -2.93
N MET A 37 2.41 -11.06 -4.06
CA MET A 37 1.30 -11.81 -4.62
C MET A 37 1.70 -13.21 -5.08
N ALA A 38 2.96 -13.45 -5.42
CA ALA A 38 3.45 -14.76 -5.82
C ALA A 38 3.46 -15.77 -4.65
N ARG A 39 3.64 -15.29 -3.41
CA ARG A 39 3.81 -16.13 -2.21
C ARG A 39 2.53 -16.18 -1.35
N PRO A 40 2.11 -17.35 -0.81
CA PRO A 40 0.96 -17.43 0.09
C PRO A 40 1.06 -16.51 1.31
N GLN A 41 2.25 -16.41 1.92
CA GLN A 41 2.47 -15.53 3.09
C GLN A 41 2.35 -14.05 2.72
N GLY A 42 2.77 -13.67 1.51
CA GLY A 42 2.63 -12.31 1.02
C GLY A 42 1.16 -11.96 0.76
N ARG A 43 0.37 -12.89 0.22
CA ARG A 43 -1.09 -12.73 0.08
C ARG A 43 -1.80 -12.68 1.43
N LEU A 44 -1.36 -13.45 2.42
CA LEU A 44 -1.87 -13.37 3.80
C LEU A 44 -1.60 -11.99 4.41
N LEU A 45 -0.35 -11.50 4.31
CA LEU A 45 0.03 -10.17 4.78
C LEU A 45 -0.80 -9.07 4.12
N LEU A 46 -0.96 -9.13 2.79
CA LEU A 46 -1.75 -8.15 2.04
C LEU A 46 -3.22 -8.15 2.45
N ARG A 47 -3.82 -9.33 2.70
CA ARG A 47 -5.19 -9.44 3.24
C ARG A 47 -5.29 -8.83 4.64
N TRP A 48 -4.34 -9.13 5.52
CA TRP A 48 -4.29 -8.54 6.86
C TRP A 48 -4.18 -7.00 6.80
N LEU A 49 -3.28 -6.46 5.98
CA LEU A 49 -3.14 -5.01 5.78
C LEU A 49 -4.43 -4.37 5.24
N LEU A 50 -5.11 -5.03 4.31
CA LEU A 50 -6.39 -4.54 3.80
C LEU A 50 -7.44 -4.51 4.92
N GLU A 51 -7.51 -5.53 5.76
CA GLU A 51 -8.41 -5.57 6.92
C GLU A 51 -8.08 -4.46 7.92
N GLU A 52 -6.80 -4.21 8.22
CA GLU A 52 -6.37 -3.07 9.05
C GLU A 52 -6.77 -1.72 8.43
N CYS A 53 -6.84 -1.63 7.10
CA CYS A 53 -7.31 -0.43 6.41
C CYS A 53 -8.84 -0.32 6.35
N ARG A 54 -9.60 -1.37 6.66
CA ARG A 54 -11.07 -1.33 6.70
C ARG A 54 -11.54 -0.61 7.96
N CYS A 55 -11.82 0.68 7.82
CA CYS A 55 -12.57 1.44 8.82
C CYS A 55 -14.08 1.38 8.52
N PHE A 56 -14.73 0.24 8.82
CA PHE A 56 -16.19 0.19 8.99
C PHE A 56 -16.65 -0.09 10.42
N SER A 57 -15.76 -0.43 11.35
CA SER A 57 -16.14 -0.28 12.75
C SER A 57 -16.15 1.21 13.08
N ALA A 58 -17.33 1.72 13.39
CA ALA A 58 -17.49 2.77 14.37
C ALA A 58 -16.78 2.31 15.65
N LEU A 59 -15.46 2.44 15.68
CA LEU A 59 -14.65 2.15 16.87
C LEU A 59 -15.01 3.24 17.88
N ASN A 60 -15.99 2.88 18.70
CA ASN A 60 -16.42 3.47 19.97
C ASN A 60 -16.05 4.96 20.09
N LEU A 61 -16.96 5.80 19.62
CA LEU A 61 -17.03 7.21 20.02
C LEU A 61 -17.21 7.36 21.54
N GLU A 62 -17.55 6.28 22.24
CA GLU A 62 -17.90 6.29 23.66
C GLU A 62 -16.70 6.49 24.60
N ASP A 63 -15.46 6.20 24.18
CA ASP A 63 -14.25 6.29 25.03
C ASP A 63 -13.28 7.43 24.64
N ALA A 64 -13.70 8.39 23.79
CA ALA A 64 -12.84 9.50 23.37
C ALA A 64 -12.80 10.64 24.41
N PRO A 65 -11.62 11.20 24.75
CA PRO A 65 -11.57 12.49 25.45
C PRO A 65 -12.25 13.56 24.59
N PRO A 66 -13.05 14.47 25.18
CA PRO A 66 -13.68 15.55 24.43
C PRO A 66 -12.63 16.40 23.71
N GLY A 67 -12.77 16.57 22.40
CA GLY A 67 -11.86 17.32 21.52
C GLY A 67 -10.90 16.48 20.64
N ALA A 68 -10.88 15.15 20.81
CA ALA A 68 -10.03 14.25 19.99
C ALA A 68 -10.62 13.91 18.60
N ASP A 69 -11.82 14.41 18.28
CA ASP A 69 -12.60 13.97 17.12
C ASP A 69 -11.91 14.28 15.79
N ALA A 70 -11.33 15.47 15.63
CA ALA A 70 -10.66 15.85 14.38
C ALA A 70 -9.42 14.99 14.07
N LEU A 71 -8.62 14.65 15.09
CA LEU A 71 -7.43 13.81 14.95
C LEU A 71 -7.81 12.36 14.64
N ARG A 72 -8.85 11.83 15.30
CA ARG A 72 -9.37 10.48 15.03
C ARG A 72 -9.99 10.38 13.63
N LEU A 73 -10.76 11.38 13.22
CA LEU A 73 -11.31 11.47 11.87
C LEU A 73 -10.19 11.52 10.83
N GLY A 74 -9.16 12.36 11.02
CA GLY A 74 -8.00 12.40 10.13
C GLY A 74 -7.25 11.07 10.05
N PHE A 75 -7.06 10.38 11.18
CA PHE A 75 -6.40 9.07 11.22
C PHE A 75 -7.21 7.97 10.52
N THR A 76 -8.52 7.91 10.77
CA THR A 76 -9.41 6.93 10.13
C THR A 76 -9.52 7.16 8.63
N GLU A 77 -9.58 8.42 8.19
CA GLU A 77 -9.58 8.76 6.77
C GLU A 77 -8.22 8.44 6.11
N GLY A 78 -7.11 8.70 6.81
CA GLY A 78 -5.78 8.31 6.38
C GLY A 78 -5.65 6.79 6.15
N ARG A 79 -6.17 5.98 7.08
CA ARG A 79 -6.21 4.50 6.93
C ARG A 79 -7.04 4.07 5.73
N ARG A 80 -8.23 4.64 5.55
CA ARG A 80 -9.09 4.36 4.37
C ARG A 80 -8.39 4.71 3.07
N TYR A 81 -7.72 5.87 3.02
CA TYR A 81 -6.95 6.31 1.87
C TYR A 81 -5.83 5.32 1.53
N VAL A 82 -5.08 4.85 2.53
CA VAL A 82 -4.02 3.85 2.33
C VAL A 82 -4.59 2.54 1.77
N GLY A 83 -5.69 2.03 2.34
CA GLY A 83 -6.36 0.83 1.82
C GLY A 83 -6.83 0.97 0.38
N ALA A 84 -7.50 2.09 0.06
CA ALA A 84 -7.95 2.38 -1.30
C ALA A 84 -6.77 2.51 -2.29
N ARG A 85 -5.66 3.10 -1.84
CA ARG A 85 -4.43 3.21 -2.63
C ARG A 85 -3.81 1.83 -2.90
N LEU A 86 -3.75 0.96 -1.89
CA LEU A 86 -3.26 -0.41 -2.03
C LEU A 86 -4.10 -1.23 -3.01
N LEU A 87 -5.43 -1.17 -2.89
CA LEU A 87 -6.35 -1.82 -3.83
C LEU A 87 -6.16 -1.32 -5.27
N ARG A 88 -5.97 0.00 -5.44
CA ARG A 88 -5.72 0.58 -6.77
C ARG A 88 -4.38 0.10 -7.34
N LEU A 89 -3.34 0.02 -6.51
CA LEU A 89 -2.04 -0.51 -6.94
C LEU A 89 -2.15 -1.97 -7.37
N LEU A 90 -2.79 -2.84 -6.57
CA LEU A 90 -2.99 -4.25 -6.90
C LEU A 90 -3.69 -4.41 -8.27
N ARG A 91 -4.74 -3.63 -8.53
CA ARG A 91 -5.45 -3.62 -9.82
C ARG A 91 -4.59 -3.14 -10.99
N GLN A 92 -3.64 -2.24 -10.75
CA GLN A 92 -2.75 -1.70 -11.77
C GLN A 92 -1.58 -2.64 -12.07
N THR A 93 -1.13 -3.40 -11.07
CA THR A 93 -0.02 -4.35 -11.21
C THR A 93 -0.43 -5.59 -12.01
N GLY A 94 -1.64 -6.12 -11.81
CA GLY A 94 -2.16 -7.26 -12.57
C GLY A 94 -3.67 -7.43 -12.39
N PRO A 95 -4.45 -7.67 -13.47
CA PRO A 95 -5.91 -7.80 -13.37
C PRO A 95 -6.36 -8.99 -12.52
N GLU A 96 -5.55 -10.05 -12.46
CA GLU A 96 -5.76 -11.25 -11.66
C GLU A 96 -5.37 -11.11 -10.18
N HIS A 97 -4.52 -10.13 -9.83
CA HIS A 97 -4.00 -9.99 -8.47
C HIS A 97 -5.09 -9.75 -7.43
N LEU A 98 -6.03 -8.83 -7.71
CA LEU A 98 -7.09 -8.51 -6.75
C LEU A 98 -8.08 -9.68 -6.57
N PRO A 99 -8.64 -10.30 -7.63
CA PRO A 99 -9.50 -11.48 -7.48
C PRO A 99 -8.80 -12.60 -6.69
N ARG A 100 -7.53 -12.85 -7.01
CA ARG A 100 -6.72 -13.88 -6.34
C ARG A 100 -6.50 -13.58 -4.86
N LEU A 101 -6.17 -12.33 -4.54
CA LEU A 101 -5.97 -11.91 -3.14
C LEU A 101 -7.26 -12.05 -2.32
N LEU A 102 -8.42 -11.86 -2.93
CA LEU A 102 -9.72 -11.98 -2.27
C LEU A 102 -10.21 -13.44 -2.16
N ASN A 103 -9.52 -14.40 -2.78
CA ASN A 103 -9.84 -15.82 -2.71
C ASN A 103 -8.91 -16.55 -1.71
N PRO A 104 -9.30 -16.68 -0.43
CA PRO A 104 -8.43 -17.23 0.60
C PRO A 104 -8.07 -18.70 0.44
N GLN A 105 -8.87 -19.45 -0.33
CA GLN A 105 -8.73 -20.90 -0.48
C GLN A 105 -7.44 -21.31 -1.21
N GLU A 106 -6.84 -20.42 -1.99
CA GLU A 106 -5.58 -20.68 -2.70
C GLU A 106 -4.34 -20.67 -1.78
N ASP A 107 -4.50 -20.28 -0.51
CA ASP A 107 -3.41 -20.09 0.44
C ASP A 107 -3.39 -21.11 1.58
N GLU A 108 -4.45 -21.91 1.73
CA GLU A 108 -4.64 -22.88 2.83
C GLU A 108 -3.76 -24.14 2.70
N THR A 109 -2.94 -24.25 1.65
CA THR A 109 -2.01 -25.36 1.43
C THR A 109 -0.60 -25.13 2.00
N TYR A 110 -0.35 -24.02 2.69
CA TYR A 110 0.90 -23.84 3.43
C TYR A 110 0.83 -24.58 4.78
N GLU A 111 1.11 -25.87 4.77
CA GLU A 111 1.54 -26.60 5.97
C GLU A 111 2.95 -26.08 6.32
N PRO A 112 3.16 -25.43 7.48
CA PRO A 112 4.51 -25.18 7.95
C PRO A 112 5.21 -26.54 8.13
N ASP A 113 6.35 -26.72 7.49
CA ASP A 113 7.14 -27.95 7.60
C ASP A 113 7.44 -28.22 9.08
N PRO A 114 6.95 -29.32 9.68
CA PRO A 114 7.19 -29.63 11.10
C PRO A 114 8.67 -29.94 11.41
N HIS A 115 9.57 -29.87 10.43
CA HIS A 115 10.99 -30.17 10.58
C HIS A 115 11.94 -28.97 10.52
N GLU A 116 11.49 -27.72 10.56
CA GLU A 116 12.45 -26.60 10.72
C GLU A 116 13.00 -26.62 12.17
N PRO A 117 14.29 -27.01 12.39
CA PRO A 117 14.81 -27.08 13.73
C PRO A 117 15.02 -25.66 14.24
N ASP A 118 14.53 -25.42 15.44
CA ASP A 118 14.67 -24.21 16.23
C ASP A 118 16.15 -23.76 16.24
N ARG A 119 16.48 -22.77 15.42
CA ARG A 119 17.84 -22.19 15.39
C ARG A 119 17.90 -21.15 16.50
N SER A 120 18.30 -21.64 17.68
CA SER A 120 18.82 -20.84 18.80
C SER A 120 19.99 -19.95 18.38
#